data_AF-A0A972TAN9-F1
#
_entry.id   AF-A0A972TAN9-F1
#
_cell.length_a   1.000
_cell.length_b   1.000
_cell.length_c   1.000
_cell.angle_alpha   90.00
_cell.angle_beta   90.00
_cell.angle_gamma   90.00
#
_symmetry.space_group_name_H-M   'P 1'
#
loop_
_entity.id
_entity.type
_entity.pdbx_description
1 polymer ?
#
loop_
_entity_poly.entity_id
_entity_poly.type
_entity_poly.pdbx_seq_one_letter_code
_entity_poly.pdbx_strand_id
1 'polypeptide(L)' 'MRFRVIIEPDEDVFVAYCPELPGCVTYGKSIEEVRENIKEVIELYLRPE' A
#
# COMPACT_ATOMS: atom_id res chain seq x y z
N MET A 1 13.78 3.20 5.43
CA MET A 1 12.83 4.35 5.49
C MET A 1 11.56 3.89 6.17
N ARG A 2 10.78 4.81 6.76
CA ARG A 2 9.48 4.49 7.37
C ARG A 2 8.43 5.40 6.76
N PHE A 3 7.43 4.81 6.13
CA PHE A 3 6.31 5.51 5.51
C PHE A 3 5.05 5.30 6.32
N ARG A 4 4.17 6.30 6.37
CA ARG A 4 2.83 6.14 6.90
C ARG A 4 1.92 5.68 5.78
N VAL A 5 1.24 4.56 6.01
CA VAL A 5 0.25 4.01 5.09
C VAL A 5 -1.12 4.16 5.75
N ILE A 6 -2.09 4.59 4.97
CA ILE A 6 -3.50 4.61 5.34
C ILE A 6 -4.12 3.33 4.78
N ILE A 7 -4.86 2.60 5.61
CA ILE A 7 -5.62 1.41 5.21
C ILE A 7 -7.09 1.71 5.50
N GLU A 8 -7.92 1.63 4.48
CA GLU A 8 -9.36 1.87 4.55
C GLU A 8 -10.11 0.62 4.06
N PRO A 9 -11.14 0.16 4.77
CA PRO A 9 -12.04 -0.86 4.22
C PRO A 9 -12.87 -0.26 3.08
N ASP A 10 -13.04 -1.02 2.01
CA ASP A 10 -13.84 -0.66 0.84
C ASP A 10 -14.61 -1.88 0.34
N GLU A 11 -15.93 -1.82 0.33
CA GLU A 11 -16.83 -2.96 0.04
C GLU A 11 -16.38 -4.29 0.72
N ASP A 12 -15.77 -5.18 -0.05
CA ASP A 12 -15.30 -6.52 0.37
C ASP A 12 -13.76 -6.63 0.49
N VAL A 13 -13.05 -5.50 0.39
CA VAL A 13 -11.58 -5.43 0.41
C VAL A 13 -11.08 -4.35 1.36
N PHE A 14 -9.76 -4.29 1.52
CA PHE A 14 -9.04 -3.19 2.13
C PHE A 14 -8.21 -2.52 1.06
N VAL A 15 -8.25 -1.20 1.01
CA VAL A 15 -7.41 -0.36 0.16
C VAL A 15 -6.31 0.24 1.02
N ALA A 16 -5.07 0.17 0.57
CA ALA A 16 -3.94 0.81 1.23
C ALA A 16 -3.22 1.77 0.29
N TYR A 17 -2.85 2.93 0.82
CA TYR A 17 -2.08 3.93 0.07
C TYR A 17 -1.14 4.73 0.96
N CYS A 18 -0.08 5.25 0.35
CA CYS A 18 0.89 6.11 1.01
C CYS A 18 0.70 7.57 0.53
N PRO A 19 0.22 8.49 1.37
CA PRO A 19 0.06 9.90 0.99
C PRO A 19 1.37 10.59 0.59
N GLU A 20 2.50 10.08 1.10
CA GLU A 20 3.85 10.60 0.83
C GLU A 20 4.40 10.11 -0.53
N LEU A 21 3.80 9.06 -1.12
CA LEU A 21 4.21 8.45 -2.38
C LEU A 21 3.01 8.39 -3.33
N PRO A 22 2.71 9.48 -4.07
CA PRO A 22 1.59 9.54 -4.98
C PRO A 22 1.65 8.41 -6.03
N GLY A 23 0.55 7.68 -6.18
CA GLY A 23 0.45 6.53 -7.09
C GLY A 23 0.74 5.17 -6.43
N CYS A 24 1.27 5.14 -5.20
CA CYS A 24 1.38 3.91 -4.42
C CYS A 24 0.04 3.57 -3.76
N VAL A 25 -0.79 2.82 -4.49
CA VAL A 25 -2.08 2.27 -4.06
C VAL A 25 -2.09 0.77 -4.29
N THR A 26 -2.71 0.03 -3.37
CA THR A 26 -2.99 -1.40 -3.53
C THR A 26 -4.28 -1.78 -2.80
N TYR A 27 -4.72 -3.02 -3.01
CA TYR A 27 -5.89 -3.60 -2.35
C TYR A 27 -5.61 -5.05 -1.92
N GLY A 28 -6.41 -5.57 -0.98
CA GLY A 28 -6.33 -6.95 -0.50
C GLY A 28 -7.59 -7.36 0.26
N LYS A 29 -7.86 -8.66 0.39
CA LYS A 29 -9.05 -9.18 1.10
C LYS A 29 -8.90 -9.19 2.61
N SER A 30 -7.68 -8.92 3.11
CA SER A 30 -7.38 -8.85 4.54
C SER A 30 -6.37 -7.74 4.84
N ILE A 31 -6.33 -7.30 6.10
CA ILE A 31 -5.35 -6.32 6.58
C ILE A 31 -3.92 -6.83 6.38
N GLU A 32 -3.66 -8.12 6.61
CA GLU A 32 -2.34 -8.72 6.41
C GLU A 32 -1.91 -8.66 4.94
N GLU A 33 -2.80 -9.06 4.03
CA GLU A 33 -2.54 -9.08 2.59
C GLU A 33 -2.27 -7.67 2.05
N VAL A 34 -3.16 -6.71 2.34
CA VAL A 34 -3.00 -5.34 1.84
C VAL A 34 -1.72 -4.68 2.40
N ARG A 35 -1.32 -5.05 3.61
CA ARG A 35 -0.09 -4.57 4.24
C ARG A 35 1.17 -5.13 3.57
N GLU A 36 1.17 -6.40 3.15
CA GLU A 36 2.30 -6.93 2.40
C GLU A 36 2.36 -6.32 0.99
N ASN A 37 1.21 -6.22 0.31
CA ASN A 37 1.12 -5.64 -1.02
C ASN A 37 1.65 -4.19 -1.07
N ILE A 38 1.30 -3.35 -0.09
CA ILE A 38 1.73 -1.94 -0.11
C ILE A 38 3.23 -1.79 0.15
N LYS A 39 3.84 -2.72 0.90
CA LYS A 39 5.30 -2.74 1.07
C LYS A 39 6.00 -3.01 -0.26
N GLU A 40 5.51 -3.98 -1.04
CA GLU A 40 6.08 -4.30 -2.36
C GLU A 40 5.95 -3.12 -3.32
N VAL A 41 4.78 -2.47 -3.36
CA VAL A 41 4.55 -1.30 -4.23
C VAL A 41 5.46 -0.13 -3.84
N ILE A 42 5.66 0.12 -2.55
CA ILE A 42 6.60 1.15 -2.06
C ILE A 42 8.03 0.79 -2.43
N GLU A 43 8.43 -0.48 -2.27
CA GLU A 43 9.77 -0.92 -2.63
C GLU A 43 10.02 -0.74 -4.12
N LEU A 44 9.07 -1.14 -4.97
CA LEU A 44 9.12 -0.95 -6.42
C LEU A 44 9.22 0.53 -6.80
N TYR A 45 8.45 1.40 -6.15
CA TYR A 45 8.47 2.85 -6.40
C TYR A 45 9.84 3.48 -6.13
N LEU A 46 10.58 2.95 -5.14
CA LEU A 46 11.87 3.49 -4.71
C LEU A 46 13.06 2.83 -5.41
N ARG A 47 12.84 1.83 -6.28
CA ARG A 47 13.93 1.22 -7.04
C ARG A 47 14.46 2.22 -8.07
N PRO A 48 15.79 2.44 -8.14
CA PRO A 48 16.40 3.16 -9.24
C PRO A 48 16.28 2.32 -10.53
N GLU A 49 16.16 3.01 -11.67
CA GLU A 49 16.22 2.39 -13.01
C GLU A 49 17.60 1.77 -13.30
#